data_AF-A0A830C6M8-F1
#
_entry.id   AF-A0A830C6M8-F1
#
_cell.length_a   1.000
_cell.length_b   1.000
_cell.length_c   1.000
_cell.angle_alpha   90.00
_cell.angle_beta   90.00
_cell.angle_gamma   90.00
#
_symmetry.space_group_name_H-M   'P 1'
#
loop_
_entity.id
_entity.type
_entity.pdbx_description
1 polymer ?
#
loop_
_entity_poly.entity_id
_entity_poly.type
_entity_poly.pdbx_seq_one_letter_code
_entity_poly.pdbx_strand_id
1 'polypeptide(L)'
;MKDPVTIVTGITYDRDSIEKWIFTQKNTTCPVTKQPLPDVAELVTPNVTLRRLIQSWCTLHAAHDIQRLPTPKPPSANPSS
;
A
#
# COMPACT_ATOMS: atom_id res chain seq x y z
N MET A 1 1.56 -8.39 1.65
CA MET A 1 1.25 -6.98 1.30
C MET A 1 0.51 -7.00 -0.02
N LYS A 2 -0.77 -6.61 -0.01
CA LYS A 2 -1.69 -6.64 -1.15
C LYS A 2 -1.64 -5.35 -1.95
N ASP A 3 -1.62 -4.19 -1.28
CA ASP A 3 -1.49 -2.89 -1.93
C ASP A 3 -0.36 -2.09 -1.28
N PRO A 4 0.90 -2.31 -1.74
CA PRO A 4 2.06 -1.63 -1.17
C PRO A 4 2.02 -0.13 -1.49
N VAL A 5 2.13 0.69 -0.44
CA VAL A 5 2.20 2.14 -0.52
C VAL A 5 3.37 2.68 0.30
N THR A 6 4.10 3.62 -0.27
CA THR A 6 5.24 4.29 0.37
C THR A 6 4.79 5.63 0.91
N ILE A 7 5.13 5.90 2.18
CA ILE A 7 4.93 7.23 2.78
C ILE A 7 6.20 8.08 2.68
N VAL A 8 6.12 9.38 2.98
CA VAL A 8 7.24 10.34 2.88
C VAL A 8 8.50 9.98 3.66
N THR A 9 8.38 9.13 4.68
CA THR A 9 9.54 8.62 5.41
C THR A 9 10.32 7.54 4.63
N GLY A 10 9.87 7.19 3.42
CA GLY A 10 10.48 6.19 2.55
C GLY A 10 10.07 4.75 2.88
N ILE A 11 9.25 4.54 3.92
CA ILE A 11 8.82 3.21 4.33
C ILE A 11 7.58 2.78 3.55
N THR A 12 7.57 1.52 3.10
CA THR A 12 6.43 0.92 2.41
C THR A 12 5.60 0.06 3.36
N TYR A 13 4.29 0.27 3.36
CA TYR A 13 3.29 -0.45 4.14
C TYR A 13 2.22 -1.05 3.22
N ASP A 14 1.43 -1.97 3.77
CA ASP A 14 0.15 -2.27 3.17
C ASP A 14 -0.81 -1.07 3.38
N ARG A 15 -1.55 -0.67 2.33
CA ARG A 15 -2.47 0.46 2.37
C ARG A 15 -3.39 0.42 3.59
N ASP A 16 -4.11 -0.68 3.77
CA ASP A 16 -5.09 -0.81 4.86
C ASP A 16 -4.44 -0.63 6.23
N SER A 17 -3.18 -1.05 6.37
CA SER A 17 -2.43 -0.95 7.63
C SER A 17 -2.07 0.50 7.96
N ILE A 18 -1.55 1.26 6.99
CA ILE A 18 -1.14 2.65 7.22
C ILE A 18 -2.35 3.59 7.27
N GLU A 19 -3.40 3.31 6.50
CA GLU A 19 -4.66 4.06 6.56
C GLU A 19 -5.36 3.86 7.92
N LYS A 20 -5.40 2.63 8.45
CA LYS A 20 -5.91 2.37 9.80
C LYS A 20 -5.09 3.11 10.87
N TRP A 21 -3.77 3.13 10.73
CA TRP A 21 -2.88 3.83 11.66
C TRP A 21 -3.14 5.35 11.69
N ILE A 22 -3.26 5.98 10.52
CA ILE A 22 -3.43 7.43 10.41
C ILE A 22 -4.88 7.85 10.68
N PHE A 23 -5.85 7.23 10.00
CA PHE A 23 -7.23 7.73 10.00
C PHE A 23 -8.09 7.12 11.10
N THR A 24 -7.91 5.84 11.43
CA THR A 24 -8.69 5.18 12.47
C THR A 24 -8.10 5.41 13.85
N GLN A 25 -6.79 5.22 14.00
CA GLN A 25 -6.11 5.36 15.30
C GLN A 25 -5.65 6.80 15.59
N LYS A 26 -5.72 7.70 14.60
CA LYS A 26 -5.31 9.11 14.73
C LYS A 26 -3.85 9.27 15.14
N ASN A 27 -2.98 8.32 14.77
CA ASN A 27 -1.56 8.45 15.02
C ASN A 27 -0.92 9.42 14.02
N THR A 28 -0.10 10.33 14.54
CA THR A 28 0.56 11.40 13.76
C THR A 28 2.05 11.13 13.54
N THR A 29 2.51 9.90 13.79
CA THR A 29 3.93 9.53 13.66
C THR A 29 4.10 8.28 12.79
N CYS A 30 5.25 8.17 12.13
CA CYS A 30 5.62 6.98 11.38
C CYS A 30 5.81 5.79 12.35
N PRO A 31 5.19 4.62 12.09
CA PRO A 31 5.32 3.45 12.96
C PRO A 31 6.78 3.02 13.18
N VAL A 32 7.63 3.15 12.16
CA VAL A 32 9.02 2.69 12.16
C VAL A 32 9.97 3.82 12.57
N THR A 33 9.98 4.94 11.86
CA THR A 33 10.96 6.02 12.09
C THR A 33 10.61 6.90 13.28
N LYS A 34 9.38 6.81 13.80
CA LYS A 34 8.83 7.67 14.87
C LYS A 34 8.80 9.17 14.53
N GLN A 35 9.12 9.54 13.30
CA GLN A 35 9.06 10.93 12.84
C GLN A 35 7.60 11.38 12.66
N PRO A 36 7.30 12.67 12.89
CA PRO A 36 5.99 13.24 12.60
C PRO A 36 5.60 13.02 11.14
N LEU A 37 4.35 12.60 10.91
CA LEU A 37 3.74 12.54 9.58
C LEU A 37 3.01 13.85 9.31
N PRO A 38 3.17 14.46 8.12
CA PRO A 38 2.35 15.59 7.73
C PRO A 38 0.85 15.23 7.66
N ASP A 39 -0.02 16.22 7.84
CA ASP A 39 -1.48 16.04 7.73
C ASP A 39 -1.92 15.96 6.26
N VAL A 40 -1.69 14.85 5.54
CA VAL A 40 -2.40 14.61 4.26
C VAL A 40 -2.30 13.19 3.71
N ALA A 41 -3.40 12.74 3.09
CA ALA A 41 -3.51 11.54 2.26
C ALA A 41 -2.59 11.55 1.01
N GLU A 42 -2.11 12.73 0.59
CA GLU A 42 -1.14 12.88 -0.52
C GLU A 42 0.24 12.27 -0.22
N LEU A 43 0.51 11.93 1.04
CA LEU A 43 1.78 11.30 1.44
C LEU A 43 1.89 9.84 1.01
N VAL A 44 0.78 9.20 0.64
CA VAL A 44 0.70 7.76 0.40
C VAL A 44 0.86 7.49 -1.10
N THR A 45 2.09 7.23 -1.53
CA THR A 45 2.42 6.96 -2.94
C THR A 45 2.34 5.46 -3.24
N PRO A 46 1.57 5.00 -4.23
CA PRO A 46 1.56 3.58 -4.62
C PRO A 46 2.94 3.06 -5.04
N ASN A 47 3.38 1.93 -4.49
CA ASN A 47 4.62 1.27 -4.89
C ASN A 47 4.35 0.17 -5.93
N VAL A 48 4.16 0.59 -7.18
CA VAL A 48 3.81 -0.32 -8.29
C VAL A 48 4.90 -1.36 -8.59
N THR A 49 6.16 -1.01 -8.39
CA THR A 49 7.31 -1.92 -8.60
C THR A 49 7.27 -3.05 -7.58
N LEU A 50 7.17 -2.73 -6.29
CA LEU A 50 7.07 -3.74 -5.24
C LEU A 50 5.82 -4.60 -5.41
N ARG A 51 4.69 -4.01 -5.82
CA ARG A 51 3.46 -4.77 -6.11
C ARG A 51 3.68 -5.82 -7.19
N ARG A 52 4.35 -5.45 -8.28
CA ARG A 52 4.69 -6.39 -9.37
C ARG A 52 5.62 -7.49 -8.89
N LEU A 53 6.64 -7.15 -8.10
CA LEU A 53 7.59 -8.12 -7.54
C LEU A 53 6.88 -9.15 -6.65
N ILE A 54 6.02 -8.70 -5.73
CA ILE A 54 5.22 -9.59 -4.87
C ILE A 54 4.34 -10.51 -5.72
N GLN A 55 3.68 -9.98 -6.74
CA GLN A 55 2.84 -10.78 -7.63
C GLN A 55 3.63 -11.83 -8.40
N SER A 56 4.77 -11.45 -8.99
CA SER A 56 5.66 -12.38 -9.68
C SER A 56 6.15 -13.49 -8.75
N TRP A 57 6.50 -13.15 -7.51
CA TRP A 57 6.89 -14.13 -6.50
C TRP A 57 5.75 -15.10 -6.16
N CYS A 58 4.53 -14.61 -5.95
CA CYS A 58 3.36 -15.45 -5.71
C CYS A 58 3.11 -16.40 -6.90
N THR A 59 3.22 -15.92 -8.14
CA THR A 59 3.05 -16.77 -9.33
C THR A 59 4.10 -17.87 -9.41
N LEU A 60 5.36 -17.56 -9.11
CA LEU A 60 6.44 -18.57 -9.10
C LEU A 60 6.23 -19.64 -8.03
N HIS A 61 5.61 -19.29 -6.91
CA HIS A 61 5.40 -20.18 -5.77
C HIS A 61 3.97 -20.72 -5.67
N ALA A 62 3.18 -20.62 -6.74
CA ALA A 62 1.80 -21.09 -6.75
C ALA A 62 1.68 -22.60 -6.45
N ALA A 63 2.71 -23.38 -6.75
CA ALA A 63 2.78 -24.82 -6.44
C ALA A 63 2.90 -25.11 -4.92
N HIS A 64 3.23 -24.11 -4.11
CA HIS A 64 3.29 -24.20 -2.64
C HIS A 64 2.04 -23.60 -1.98
N ASP A 65 0.90 -23.63 -2.68
CA ASP A 65 -0.38 -23.05 -2.24
C ASP A 65 -0.33 -21.53 -1.94
N ILE A 66 0.68 -20.83 -2.49
CA ILE A 66 0.78 -19.38 -2.35
C ILE A 66 -0.16 -18.71 -3.35
N GLN A 67 -1.27 -18.19 -2.83
CA GLN A 67 -2.29 -17.58 -3.66
C GLN A 67 -1.87 -16.18 -4.17
N ARG A 68 -2.17 -15.88 -5.43
CA ARG A 68 -1.94 -14.55 -6.01
C ARG A 68 -2.90 -13.54 -5.39
N LEU A 69 -2.33 -12.45 -4.87
CA LEU A 69 -3.13 -11.36 -4.30
C LEU A 69 -3.86 -10.60 -5.43
N PRO A 70 -5.18 -10.37 -5.33
CA PRO A 70 -5.93 -9.63 -6.32
C PRO A 70 -5.48 -8.16 -6.33
N THR A 71 -5.19 -7.62 -7.52
CA THR A 71 -4.93 -6.19 -7.68
C THR A 71 -6.19 -5.39 -7.34
N PRO A 72 -6.07 -4.31 -6.54
CA PRO A 72 -7.12 -3.31 -6.46
C PRO A 72 -7.41 -2.77 -7.87
N LYS A 73 -8.70 -2.66 -8.24
CA LYS A 73 -9.08 -1.99 -9.49
C LYS A 73 -8.59 -0.54 -9.44
N PRO A 74 -7.96 -0.01 -10.51
CA PRO A 74 -7.77 1.43 -10.61
C PRO A 74 -9.15 2.11 -10.50
N PRO A 75 -9.25 3.30 -9.89
CA PRO A 75 -10.50 4.05 -9.88
C PRO A 75 -10.93 4.23 -11.33
N SER A 76 -12.13 3.76 -11.67
CA SER A 76 -12.71 3.94 -13.00
C SER A 76 -12.72 5.43 -13.31
N ALA A 77 -12.00 5.83 -14.36
CA ALA A 77 -12.25 7.11 -14.98
C ALA A 77 -13.74 7.10 -15.39
N ASN A 78 -14.55 7.91 -14.71
CA ASN A 78 -15.94 8.10 -15.08
C ASN A 78 -15.97 8.49 -16.57
N PRO A 79 -16.77 7.84 -17.43
CA PRO A 79 -17.09 8.44 -18.71
C PRO A 79 -17.98 9.64 -18.40
N SER A 80 -17.42 10.83 -18.59
CA SER A 80 -18.17 12.07 -18.69
C SER A 80 -19.21 11.91 -19.80
N SER A 81 -20.50 11.94 -19.44
CA SER A 81 -21.63 12.18 -20.33
C SER A 81 -22.47 13.31 -19.76
#